data_AF-A0A7L3BDL8-F1
#
_entry.id   AF-A0A7L3BDL8-F1
#
_cell.length_a   1.000
_cell.length_b   1.000
_cell.length_c   1.000
_cell.angle_alpha   90.00
_cell.angle_beta   90.00
_cell.angle_gamma   90.00
#
_symmetry.space_group_name_H-M   'P 1'
#
loop_
_entity.id
_entity.type
_entity.pdbx_description
1 polymer ?
#
loop_
_entity_poly.entity_id
_entity_poly.type
_entity_poly.pdbx_seq_one_letter_code
_entity_poly.pdbx_strand_id
1 'polypeptide(L)'
;DGWNPFSHPYKKMEYGKWELFIPPGQDGYPPVPHGSKLKVVIRAQNGELLYRISPWARYVVRDEDKVNYDWVHWNPPLSYIRKHPSPRRLKSLRIYESHVGIASPEGKVASYKNFTYNVLPRIKDLGYNCVQLMAIMEHAYYASFGYQVTSFFAASSRYGTPDDLKEMIDIAHSMGITVLLDVVHSHASKNSEDGLNKFDGTDSCFFHSGSRGTHQLWDSRLFDYANWEVLRFLLSNLRMWIEDYRFDGFRFDGVTSMLYHHHGIGTAFSGDYNEYFGLHVDEDALCYLMLANHMIKFLHPECITIAEDVSGMPALCRPVAEAGGGFDYRLAMAIPDKWIQIIKELKDEDWNMGNIVHTLTNRRYEEKYIAYAESHDQALVGDKTLAFRLMDAEMYTNMSVLAPLTPVIDRGIQLHKMIRLITHALGGESYLNFMG
;
A
#
# COMPACT_ATOMS: atom_id res chain seq x y z
N ASP A 1 18.52 29.08 8.75
CA ASP A 1 19.80 29.10 9.52
C ASP A 1 21.05 28.96 8.63
N GLY A 2 20.94 29.08 7.30
CA GLY A 2 22.08 28.97 6.39
C GLY A 2 22.71 27.59 6.32
N TRP A 3 21.96 26.52 6.63
CA TRP A 3 22.47 25.13 6.69
C TRP A 3 23.60 24.91 7.70
N ASN A 4 23.68 25.74 8.75
CA ASN A 4 24.66 25.56 9.81
C ASN A 4 24.27 24.34 10.68
N PRO A 5 25.07 23.24 10.67
CA PRO A 5 24.68 21.96 11.25
C PRO A 5 24.58 21.95 12.79
N PHE A 6 25.07 22.98 13.47
CA PHE A 6 25.14 23.00 14.94
C PHE A 6 24.41 24.20 15.57
N SER A 7 23.74 25.01 14.75
CA SER A 7 23.08 26.24 15.22
C SER A 7 21.86 25.99 16.11
N HIS A 8 21.16 24.86 15.93
CA HIS A 8 19.93 24.51 16.65
C HIS A 8 20.03 23.10 17.27
N PRO A 9 20.84 22.91 18.34
CA PRO A 9 21.04 21.61 18.95
C PRO A 9 19.80 21.17 19.73
N TYR A 10 19.41 19.90 19.55
CA TYR A 10 18.34 19.29 20.34
C TYR A 10 18.83 18.98 21.75
N LYS A 11 17.91 19.07 22.71
CA LYS A 11 18.11 18.59 24.09
C LYS A 11 17.81 17.09 24.13
N LYS A 12 18.77 16.31 24.66
CA LYS A 12 18.56 14.88 24.91
C LYS A 12 17.56 14.69 26.04
N MET A 13 16.60 13.81 25.82
CA MET A 13 15.56 13.42 26.76
C MET A 13 15.75 11.97 27.20
N GLU A 14 14.92 11.52 28.14
CA GLU A 14 14.86 10.11 28.52
C GLU A 14 14.50 9.22 27.33
N TYR A 15 14.80 7.92 27.45
CA TYR A 15 14.47 6.90 26.45
C TYR A 15 15.04 7.17 25.04
N GLY A 16 16.18 7.87 24.96
CA GLY A 16 16.87 8.12 23.68
C GLY A 16 16.18 9.17 22.78
N LYS A 17 15.19 9.90 23.31
CA LYS A 17 14.47 10.94 22.58
C LYS A 17 15.23 12.27 22.58
N TRP A 18 14.86 13.13 21.66
CA TRP A 18 15.45 14.46 21.49
C TRP A 18 14.35 15.48 21.23
N GLU A 19 14.42 16.64 21.88
CA GLU A 19 13.47 17.73 21.68
C GLU A 19 14.19 19.05 21.35
N LEU A 20 13.55 19.88 20.53
CA LEU A 20 14.01 21.22 20.20
C LEU A 20 12.80 22.14 20.11
N PHE A 21 12.90 23.30 20.77
CA PHE A 21 11.95 24.39 20.63
C PHE A 21 12.68 25.59 20.04
N ILE A 22 12.23 26.05 18.87
CA ILE A 22 12.72 27.29 18.24
C ILE A 22 11.62 28.34 18.45
N PRO A 23 11.90 29.47 19.13
CA PRO A 23 10.92 30.52 19.32
C PRO A 23 10.49 31.14 17.98
N PRO A 24 9.30 31.74 17.90
CA PRO A 24 8.87 32.47 16.71
C PRO A 24 9.83 33.63 16.38
N GLY A 25 9.85 34.03 15.10
CA GLY A 25 10.60 35.20 14.66
C GLY A 25 10.15 36.49 15.36
N GLN A 26 10.95 37.55 15.28
CA GLN A 26 10.57 38.89 15.82
C GLN A 26 9.30 39.45 15.17
N ASP A 27 8.97 38.98 13.98
CA ASP A 27 7.77 39.26 13.20
C ASP A 27 6.55 38.41 13.63
N GLY A 28 6.72 37.50 14.60
CA GLY A 28 5.67 36.63 15.13
C GLY A 28 5.35 35.40 14.26
N TYR A 29 6.04 35.22 13.13
CA TYR A 29 5.81 34.09 12.23
C TYR A 29 6.59 32.84 12.65
N PRO A 30 6.18 31.64 12.18
CA PRO A 30 6.93 30.41 12.40
C PRO A 30 8.39 30.54 11.93
N PRO A 31 9.37 30.06 12.71
CA PRO A 31 10.79 30.25 12.41
C PRO A 31 11.26 29.48 11.16
N VAL A 32 10.46 28.51 10.70
CA VAL A 32 10.70 27.74 9.49
C VAL A 32 9.60 28.05 8.48
N PRO A 33 9.92 28.75 7.37
CA PRO A 33 8.95 29.03 6.32
C PRO A 33 8.40 27.76 5.67
N HIS A 34 7.12 27.77 5.29
CA HIS A 34 6.54 26.73 4.45
C HIS A 34 7.33 26.56 3.14
N GLY A 35 7.54 25.32 2.70
CA GLY A 35 8.24 25.00 1.46
C GLY A 35 9.76 25.04 1.59
N SER A 36 10.29 25.47 2.74
CA SER A 36 11.73 25.40 3.01
C SER A 36 12.20 23.96 3.21
N LYS A 37 13.47 23.72 2.87
CA LYS A 37 14.12 22.42 2.99
C LYS A 37 14.78 22.28 4.36
N LEU A 38 14.66 21.10 4.95
CA LEU A 38 15.18 20.76 6.28
C LEU A 38 15.96 19.45 6.22
N LYS A 39 16.88 19.25 7.17
CA LYS A 39 17.47 17.95 7.51
C LYS A 39 17.72 17.86 9.00
N VAL A 40 17.64 16.65 9.54
CA VAL A 40 18.15 16.34 10.88
C VAL A 40 19.64 16.01 10.76
N VAL A 41 20.46 16.59 11.63
CA VAL A 41 21.89 16.30 11.71
C VAL A 41 22.13 15.41 12.93
N ILE A 42 22.79 14.28 12.72
CA ILE A 42 23.10 13.30 13.75
C ILE A 42 24.62 13.10 13.76
N ARG A 43 25.25 13.28 14.93
CA ARG A 43 26.64 12.89 15.12
C ARG A 43 26.68 11.44 15.60
N ALA A 44 27.10 10.54 14.72
CA ALA A 44 27.22 9.12 15.02
C ALA A 44 28.35 8.84 16.02
N GLN A 45 28.36 7.63 16.60
CA GLN A 45 29.36 7.24 17.60
C GLN A 45 30.79 7.26 17.07
N ASN A 46 30.98 7.00 15.77
CA ASN A 46 32.27 7.11 15.06
C ASN A 46 32.71 8.56 14.79
N GLY A 47 31.91 9.56 15.20
CA GLY A 47 32.17 10.98 14.96
C GLY A 47 31.67 11.53 13.63
N GLU A 48 31.14 10.67 12.75
CA GLU A 48 30.57 11.06 11.45
C GLU A 48 29.32 11.93 11.62
N LEU A 49 29.16 12.92 10.74
CA LEU A 49 27.94 13.72 10.66
C LEU A 49 27.01 13.14 9.59
N LEU A 50 25.90 12.61 10.06
CA LEU A 50 24.84 12.04 9.24
C LEU A 50 23.75 13.08 9.02
N TYR A 51 23.30 13.21 7.77
CA TYR A 51 22.16 14.05 7.40
C TYR A 51 20.99 13.14 7.06
N ARG A 52 19.85 13.35 7.71
CA ARG A 52 18.68 12.50 7.58
C ARG A 52 17.42 13.31 7.34
N ILE A 53 16.51 12.74 6.56
CA ILE A 53 15.10 13.16 6.57
C ILE A 53 14.48 12.72 7.90
N SER A 54 13.62 13.55 8.48
CA SER A 54 12.88 13.16 9.70
C SER A 54 12.01 11.93 9.39
N PRO A 55 11.99 10.89 10.25
CA PRO A 55 11.06 9.76 10.11
C PRO A 55 9.59 10.19 10.01
N TRP A 56 9.29 11.37 10.56
CA TRP A 56 7.96 11.97 10.64
C TRP A 56 7.72 13.06 9.58
N ALA A 57 8.58 13.15 8.55
CA ALA A 57 8.43 14.13 7.48
C ALA A 57 7.08 13.98 6.77
N ARG A 58 6.37 15.10 6.59
CA ARG A 58 5.03 15.15 5.96
C ARG A 58 5.09 15.31 4.44
N TYR A 59 6.22 15.77 3.92
CA TYR A 59 6.44 15.97 2.51
C TYR A 59 7.94 16.00 2.22
N VAL A 60 8.35 15.35 1.15
CA VAL A 60 9.73 15.34 0.66
C VAL A 60 9.68 15.53 -0.84
N VAL A 61 10.70 16.11 -1.46
CA VAL A 61 10.73 16.36 -2.90
C VAL A 61 12.11 16.03 -3.45
N ARG A 62 12.17 15.50 -4.66
CA ARG A 62 13.42 15.32 -5.40
C ARG A 62 13.44 16.27 -6.59
N ASP A 63 14.46 17.13 -6.63
CA ASP A 63 14.75 17.95 -7.81
C ASP A 63 15.25 17.04 -8.96
N GLU A 64 14.94 17.35 -10.23
CA GLU A 64 15.22 16.46 -11.37
C GLU A 64 16.71 16.09 -11.54
N ASP A 65 17.61 16.96 -11.11
CA ASP A 65 19.06 16.82 -11.18
C ASP A 65 19.67 16.07 -9.99
N LYS A 66 18.86 15.68 -8.99
CA LYS A 66 19.35 15.05 -7.75
C LYS A 66 19.02 13.57 -7.64
N VAL A 67 19.94 12.86 -6.99
CA VAL A 67 19.74 11.46 -6.59
C VAL A 67 18.80 11.37 -5.39
N ASN A 68 19.01 12.20 -4.37
CA ASN A 68 18.33 12.13 -3.08
C ASN A 68 17.16 13.10 -2.96
N TYR A 69 16.23 12.78 -2.07
CA TYR A 69 15.15 13.67 -1.68
C TYR A 69 15.60 14.70 -0.63
N ASP A 70 14.92 15.85 -0.65
CA ASP A 70 14.97 16.87 0.38
C ASP A 70 13.68 16.81 1.23
N TRP A 71 13.80 16.92 2.55
CA TRP A 71 12.63 17.10 3.41
C TRP A 71 12.12 18.52 3.30
N VAL A 72 10.85 18.67 2.93
CA VAL A 72 10.17 19.96 2.76
C VAL A 72 9.24 20.20 3.93
N HIS A 73 9.38 21.36 4.60
CA HIS A 73 8.48 21.74 5.67
C HIS A 73 7.08 22.08 5.10
N TRP A 74 6.13 21.19 5.34
CA TRP A 74 4.75 21.33 4.88
C TRP A 74 3.85 21.95 5.96
N ASN A 75 3.59 23.25 5.83
CA ASN A 75 2.71 24.03 6.70
C ASN A 75 2.05 25.16 5.88
N PRO A 76 1.22 24.82 4.88
CA PRO A 76 0.67 25.81 3.96
C PRO A 76 -0.18 26.85 4.74
N PRO A 77 -0.11 28.15 4.41
CA PRO A 77 -0.90 29.19 5.08
C PRO A 77 -2.41 28.92 5.02
N LEU A 78 -2.86 28.29 3.93
CA LEU A 78 -4.22 27.81 3.75
C LEU A 78 -4.15 26.31 3.50
N SER A 79 -4.57 25.53 4.50
CA SER A 79 -4.75 24.09 4.34
C SER A 79 -6.05 23.80 3.59
N TYR A 80 -6.06 22.72 2.82
CA TYR A 80 -7.30 22.22 2.19
C TYR A 80 -8.41 22.00 3.23
N ILE A 81 -9.58 22.60 2.98
CA ILE A 81 -10.78 22.47 3.81
C ILE A 81 -11.71 21.45 3.15
N ARG A 82 -11.94 20.35 3.85
CA ARG A 82 -12.83 19.26 3.44
C ARG A 82 -14.27 19.75 3.33
N LYS A 83 -15.00 19.23 2.35
CA LYS A 83 -16.38 19.64 2.07
C LYS A 83 -17.37 18.48 2.19
N HIS A 84 -16.90 17.24 2.09
CA HIS A 84 -17.75 16.06 2.02
C HIS A 84 -17.46 15.11 3.20
N PRO A 85 -18.49 14.46 3.76
CA PRO A 85 -18.29 13.43 4.78
C PRO A 85 -17.82 12.12 4.14
N SER A 86 -17.07 11.32 4.91
CA SER A 86 -16.77 9.93 4.52
C SER A 86 -18.07 9.16 4.23
N PRO A 87 -18.11 8.30 3.20
CA PRO A 87 -19.21 7.38 2.97
C PRO A 87 -19.43 6.46 4.17
N ARG A 88 -20.66 5.99 4.35
CA ARG A 88 -20.96 4.94 5.35
C ARG A 88 -20.31 3.62 4.94
N ARG A 89 -19.96 2.81 5.94
CA ARG A 89 -19.40 1.48 5.70
C ARG A 89 -20.32 0.63 4.81
N LEU A 90 -19.72 0.10 3.76
CA LEU A 90 -20.39 -0.70 2.74
C LEU A 90 -20.49 -2.17 3.18
N LYS A 91 -21.57 -2.86 2.79
CA LYS A 91 -21.75 -4.30 3.06
C LYS A 91 -20.87 -5.19 2.17
N SER A 92 -20.60 -4.75 0.95
CA SER A 92 -19.75 -5.42 -0.02
C SER A 92 -19.01 -4.38 -0.85
N LEU A 93 -17.74 -4.65 -1.12
CA LEU A 93 -16.84 -3.77 -1.85
C LEU A 93 -16.72 -4.22 -3.29
N ARG A 94 -16.83 -3.26 -4.20
CA ARG A 94 -16.39 -3.33 -5.58
C ARG A 94 -15.26 -2.34 -5.68
N ILE A 95 -14.05 -2.87 -5.58
CA ILE A 95 -12.81 -2.12 -5.44
C ILE A 95 -12.20 -1.90 -6.81
N TYR A 96 -11.89 -0.65 -7.12
CA TYR A 96 -11.05 -0.29 -8.25
C TYR A 96 -9.64 0.00 -7.73
N GLU A 97 -8.72 -0.93 -7.93
CA GLU A 97 -7.32 -0.78 -7.52
C GLU A 97 -6.59 0.13 -8.51
N SER A 98 -5.81 1.07 -7.99
CA SER A 98 -5.31 2.20 -8.78
C SER A 98 -3.96 2.71 -8.31
N HIS A 99 -3.15 3.10 -9.29
CA HIS A 99 -1.90 3.81 -9.08
C HIS A 99 -1.95 5.16 -9.79
N VAL A 100 -1.91 6.25 -9.02
CA VAL A 100 -2.13 7.62 -9.54
C VAL A 100 -1.17 7.97 -10.67
N GLY A 101 0.12 7.65 -10.51
CA GLY A 101 1.15 8.06 -11.45
C GLY A 101 1.08 7.45 -12.85
N ILE A 102 0.31 6.37 -13.06
CA ILE A 102 0.14 5.72 -14.38
C ILE A 102 -1.27 5.93 -14.94
N ALA A 103 -2.09 6.76 -14.28
CA ALA A 103 -3.50 6.95 -14.61
C ALA A 103 -3.71 8.05 -15.67
N SER A 104 -2.88 8.05 -16.70
CA SER A 104 -2.98 8.93 -17.88
C SER A 104 -2.51 8.17 -19.12
N PRO A 105 -3.08 8.46 -20.31
CA PRO A 105 -2.54 7.94 -21.56
C PRO A 105 -1.17 8.55 -21.91
N GLU A 106 -0.75 9.62 -21.25
CA GLU A 106 0.55 10.26 -21.48
C GLU A 106 1.69 9.46 -20.84
N GLY A 107 2.83 9.36 -21.54
CA GLY A 107 4.06 8.74 -21.03
C GLY A 107 4.80 9.57 -19.98
N LYS A 108 4.10 10.04 -18.95
CA LYS A 108 4.62 10.84 -17.83
C LYS A 108 3.91 10.46 -16.53
N VAL A 109 4.50 10.83 -15.39
CA VAL A 109 3.84 10.61 -14.10
C VAL A 109 2.61 11.52 -13.98
N ALA A 110 1.43 10.91 -13.88
CA ALA A 110 0.17 11.62 -13.71
C ALA A 110 -0.02 12.15 -12.28
N SER A 111 -0.83 13.21 -12.14
CA SER A 111 -1.04 13.89 -10.87
C SER A 111 -2.31 13.45 -10.14
N TYR A 112 -2.39 13.73 -8.83
CA TYR A 112 -3.61 13.60 -8.03
C TYR A 112 -4.78 14.35 -8.67
N LYS A 113 -4.55 15.55 -9.19
CA LYS A 113 -5.57 16.36 -9.89
C LYS A 113 -6.06 15.65 -11.15
N ASN A 114 -5.16 15.08 -11.96
CA ASN A 114 -5.56 14.28 -13.11
C ASN A 114 -6.44 13.09 -12.69
N PHE A 115 -6.04 12.35 -11.66
CA PHE A 115 -6.83 11.23 -11.15
C PHE A 115 -8.22 11.69 -10.67
N THR A 116 -8.25 12.81 -9.94
CA THR A 116 -9.47 13.41 -9.40
C THR A 116 -10.51 13.71 -10.48
N TYR A 117 -10.10 14.38 -11.56
CA TYR A 117 -11.03 14.90 -12.56
C TYR A 117 -11.25 13.98 -13.75
N ASN A 118 -10.32 13.06 -14.04
CA ASN A 118 -10.39 12.20 -15.23
C ASN A 118 -10.62 10.72 -14.91
N VAL A 119 -10.26 10.26 -13.70
CA VAL A 119 -10.30 8.83 -13.36
C VAL A 119 -11.44 8.50 -12.40
N LEU A 120 -11.63 9.29 -11.32
CA LEU A 120 -12.74 9.08 -10.39
C LEU A 120 -14.13 9.04 -11.07
N PRO A 121 -14.46 9.92 -12.04
CA PRO A 121 -15.73 9.82 -12.75
C PRO A 121 -15.90 8.48 -13.47
N ARG A 122 -14.86 7.98 -14.14
CA ARG A 122 -14.87 6.67 -14.80
C ARG A 122 -15.12 5.54 -13.79
N ILE A 123 -14.45 5.57 -12.65
CA ILE A 123 -14.61 4.57 -11.58
C ILE A 123 -16.07 4.53 -11.10
N LYS A 124 -16.66 5.71 -10.88
CA LYS A 124 -18.07 5.87 -10.50
C LYS A 124 -19.00 5.30 -11.58
N ASP A 125 -18.79 5.68 -12.83
CA ASP A 125 -19.62 5.27 -13.97
C ASP A 125 -19.59 3.76 -14.22
N LEU A 126 -18.45 3.12 -13.94
CA LEU A 126 -18.29 1.67 -13.97
C LEU A 126 -19.00 0.95 -12.80
N GLY A 127 -19.51 1.68 -11.80
CA GLY A 127 -20.28 1.14 -10.68
C GLY A 127 -19.44 0.64 -9.49
N TYR A 128 -18.14 0.93 -9.48
CA TYR A 128 -17.27 0.69 -8.31
C TYR A 128 -17.66 1.64 -7.18
N ASN A 129 -17.57 1.15 -5.94
CA ASN A 129 -17.92 1.91 -4.73
C ASN A 129 -16.72 2.12 -3.80
N CYS A 130 -15.56 1.60 -4.18
CA CYS A 130 -14.34 1.68 -3.40
C CYS A 130 -13.14 1.85 -4.35
N VAL A 131 -12.15 2.63 -3.95
CA VAL A 131 -10.85 2.74 -4.61
C VAL A 131 -9.78 2.25 -3.66
N GLN A 132 -8.92 1.34 -4.12
CA GLN A 132 -7.68 0.99 -3.43
C GLN A 132 -6.55 1.81 -4.05
N LEU A 133 -5.97 2.73 -3.28
CA LEU A 133 -4.88 3.59 -3.75
C LEU A 133 -3.52 3.02 -3.36
N MET A 134 -2.80 2.60 -4.38
CA MET A 134 -1.42 2.12 -4.29
C MET A 134 -0.42 3.28 -4.31
N ALA A 135 0.78 3.02 -3.80
CA ALA A 135 1.95 3.89 -3.96
C ALA A 135 1.81 5.33 -3.41
N ILE A 136 0.96 5.55 -2.40
CA ILE A 136 0.76 6.87 -1.79
C ILE A 136 1.84 7.20 -0.76
N MET A 137 2.24 6.22 0.06
CA MET A 137 3.37 6.40 0.97
C MET A 137 4.63 6.65 0.14
N GLU A 138 5.40 7.67 0.49
CA GLU A 138 6.51 8.10 -0.34
C GLU A 138 7.58 7.02 -0.47
N HIS A 139 8.05 6.85 -1.70
CA HIS A 139 8.99 5.83 -2.12
C HIS A 139 9.96 6.42 -3.16
N ALA A 140 11.27 6.34 -2.93
CA ALA A 140 12.26 6.96 -3.83
C ALA A 140 12.38 6.22 -5.18
N TYR A 141 12.16 4.91 -5.20
CA TYR A 141 12.24 4.09 -6.41
C TYR A 141 10.85 3.91 -7.04
N TYR A 142 10.55 4.65 -8.11
CA TYR A 142 9.21 4.66 -8.73
C TYR A 142 8.77 3.29 -9.24
N ALA A 143 9.71 2.50 -9.78
CA ALA A 143 9.42 1.14 -10.27
C ALA A 143 9.27 0.10 -9.14
N SER A 144 9.41 0.49 -7.87
CA SER A 144 8.96 -0.36 -6.74
C SER A 144 7.44 -0.46 -6.65
N PHE A 145 6.71 0.35 -7.44
CA PHE A 145 5.25 0.40 -7.42
C PHE A 145 4.65 0.77 -6.06
N GLY A 146 5.44 1.47 -5.23
CA GLY A 146 5.05 1.89 -3.88
C GLY A 146 5.62 1.03 -2.76
N TYR A 147 6.16 -0.15 -3.05
CA TYR A 147 6.56 -1.11 -2.03
C TYR A 147 7.88 -0.74 -1.31
N GLN A 148 8.75 0.07 -1.93
CA GLN A 148 10.00 0.51 -1.29
C GLN A 148 9.82 1.87 -0.59
N VAL A 149 9.04 1.89 0.49
CA VAL A 149 8.72 3.11 1.24
C VAL A 149 9.98 3.69 1.91
N THR A 150 10.16 5.00 1.76
CA THR A 150 11.26 5.77 2.35
C THR A 150 10.78 6.74 3.43
N SER A 151 9.66 7.44 3.20
CA SER A 151 9.09 8.43 4.13
C SER A 151 7.63 8.11 4.44
N PHE A 152 7.41 7.37 5.53
CA PHE A 152 6.12 6.77 5.89
C PHE A 152 4.99 7.78 6.10
N PHE A 153 5.31 9.00 6.54
CA PHE A 153 4.34 10.06 6.82
C PHE A 153 4.17 11.04 5.65
N ALA A 154 4.86 10.83 4.53
CA ALA A 154 4.79 11.70 3.37
C ALA A 154 3.90 11.10 2.29
N ALA A 155 2.96 11.91 1.78
CA ALA A 155 2.27 11.60 0.53
C ALA A 155 3.25 11.79 -0.63
N SER A 156 3.32 10.80 -1.52
CA SER A 156 4.26 10.77 -2.64
C SER A 156 4.18 12.06 -3.46
N SER A 157 5.30 12.78 -3.52
CA SER A 157 5.36 14.12 -4.09
C SER A 157 5.28 14.15 -5.61
N ARG A 158 5.51 13.00 -6.25
CA ARG A 158 5.46 12.88 -7.72
C ARG A 158 4.09 13.18 -8.29
N TYR A 159 3.04 12.95 -7.53
CA TYR A 159 1.67 13.14 -8.00
C TYR A 159 1.12 14.53 -7.63
N GLY A 160 1.81 15.29 -6.78
CA GLY A 160 1.38 16.59 -6.30
C GLY A 160 1.57 16.73 -4.79
N THR A 161 0.87 17.69 -4.21
CA THR A 161 1.00 18.06 -2.80
C THR A 161 0.10 17.22 -1.89
N PRO A 162 0.36 17.21 -0.57
CA PRO A 162 -0.57 16.64 0.42
C PRO A 162 -2.00 17.17 0.30
N ASP A 163 -2.17 18.44 -0.08
CA ASP A 163 -3.49 19.05 -0.21
C ASP A 163 -4.20 18.62 -1.50
N ASP A 164 -3.47 18.28 -2.56
CA ASP A 164 -4.04 17.67 -3.77
C ASP A 164 -4.57 16.26 -3.49
N LEU A 165 -3.88 15.48 -2.64
CA LEU A 165 -4.37 14.18 -2.17
C LEU A 165 -5.63 14.33 -1.32
N LYS A 166 -5.67 15.31 -0.40
CA LYS A 166 -6.88 15.60 0.39
C LYS A 166 -8.08 15.96 -0.50
N GLU A 167 -7.86 16.78 -1.53
CA GLU A 167 -8.92 17.09 -2.49
C GLU A 167 -9.40 15.84 -3.23
N MET A 168 -8.48 15.01 -3.73
CA MET A 168 -8.84 13.79 -4.44
C MET A 168 -9.75 12.88 -3.62
N ILE A 169 -9.43 12.66 -2.34
CA ILE A 169 -10.23 11.84 -1.42
C ILE A 169 -11.58 12.52 -1.14
N ASP A 170 -11.61 13.82 -0.87
CA ASP A 170 -12.85 14.57 -0.62
C ASP A 170 -13.80 14.55 -1.84
N ILE A 171 -13.26 14.60 -3.06
CA ILE A 171 -14.04 14.45 -4.29
C ILE A 171 -14.52 13.01 -4.49
N ALA A 172 -13.72 12.00 -4.19
CA ALA A 172 -14.18 10.62 -4.17
C ALA A 172 -15.36 10.43 -3.18
N HIS A 173 -15.27 11.02 -1.99
CA HIS A 173 -16.34 11.03 -0.99
C HIS A 173 -17.61 11.72 -1.49
N SER A 174 -17.48 12.83 -2.22
CA SER A 174 -18.61 13.51 -2.88
C SER A 174 -19.35 12.60 -3.88
N MET A 175 -18.65 11.59 -4.43
CA MET A 175 -19.18 10.61 -5.35
C MET A 175 -19.73 9.36 -4.65
N GLY A 176 -19.64 9.27 -3.32
CA GLY A 176 -20.01 8.10 -2.53
C GLY A 176 -19.01 6.95 -2.63
N ILE A 177 -17.76 7.25 -3.00
CA ILE A 177 -16.68 6.26 -3.19
C ILE A 177 -15.81 6.25 -1.92
N THR A 178 -15.70 5.07 -1.30
CA THR A 178 -14.75 4.80 -0.21
C THR A 178 -13.33 4.76 -0.77
N VAL A 179 -12.34 5.30 -0.04
CA VAL A 179 -10.94 5.28 -0.47
C VAL A 179 -10.08 4.57 0.58
N LEU A 180 -9.43 3.49 0.17
CA LEU A 180 -8.49 2.71 0.97
C LEU A 180 -7.06 3.03 0.56
N LEU A 181 -6.13 2.98 1.50
CA LEU A 181 -4.70 3.18 1.29
C LEU A 181 -3.94 1.84 1.37
N ASP A 182 -3.00 1.62 0.48
CA ASP A 182 -1.94 0.61 0.66
C ASP A 182 -0.98 1.05 1.78
N VAL A 183 -0.93 0.25 2.84
CA VAL A 183 -0.03 0.42 3.98
C VAL A 183 1.06 -0.62 3.90
N VAL A 184 2.27 -0.17 3.60
CA VAL A 184 3.46 -1.00 3.54
C VAL A 184 4.18 -0.89 4.89
N HIS A 185 3.73 -1.68 5.86
CA HIS A 185 4.38 -1.80 7.17
C HIS A 185 5.16 -3.10 7.34
N SER A 186 5.20 -3.96 6.31
CA SER A 186 5.95 -5.21 6.32
C SER A 186 7.46 -5.01 6.27
N HIS A 187 7.92 -3.92 5.65
CA HIS A 187 9.34 -3.58 5.50
C HIS A 187 9.54 -2.09 5.21
N ALA A 188 10.79 -1.66 5.14
CA ALA A 188 11.20 -0.34 4.68
C ALA A 188 12.36 -0.43 3.69
N SER A 189 12.51 0.58 2.84
CA SER A 189 13.65 0.69 1.94
C SER A 189 14.99 0.72 2.68
N LYS A 190 16.04 0.19 2.05
CA LYS A 190 17.44 0.29 2.54
C LYS A 190 18.06 1.68 2.38
N ASN A 191 17.36 2.62 1.76
CA ASN A 191 17.79 4.00 1.63
C ASN A 191 18.01 4.66 3.00
N SER A 192 19.19 5.26 3.20
CA SER A 192 19.57 5.90 4.47
C SER A 192 19.64 7.42 4.43
N GLU A 193 19.91 8.02 3.27
CA GLU A 193 19.97 9.49 3.15
C GLU A 193 18.59 10.12 3.03
N ASP A 194 17.68 9.43 2.34
CA ASP A 194 16.30 9.84 2.05
C ASP A 194 15.25 8.84 2.58
N GLY A 195 15.67 7.86 3.37
CA GLY A 195 14.79 6.85 3.99
C GLY A 195 15.07 6.63 5.47
N LEU A 196 14.34 5.68 6.06
CA LEU A 196 14.36 5.37 7.50
C LEU A 196 15.61 4.57 7.93
N ASN A 197 16.31 3.94 6.98
CA ASN A 197 17.45 3.08 7.27
C ASN A 197 18.60 3.85 7.93
N LYS A 198 19.25 3.26 8.92
CA LYS A 198 20.40 3.86 9.62
C LYS A 198 20.16 5.30 10.08
N PHE A 199 18.94 5.56 10.59
CA PHE A 199 18.53 6.88 11.04
C PHE A 199 19.53 7.48 12.05
N ASP A 200 19.76 6.79 13.18
CA ASP A 200 20.71 7.23 14.21
C ASP A 200 22.17 6.76 13.97
N GLY A 201 22.44 6.24 12.77
CA GLY A 201 23.72 5.63 12.40
C GLY A 201 23.85 4.14 12.76
N THR A 202 22.90 3.56 13.49
CA THR A 202 22.89 2.12 13.81
C THR A 202 22.06 1.34 12.80
N ASP A 203 22.18 0.01 12.78
CA ASP A 203 21.29 -0.83 11.98
C ASP A 203 19.96 -1.13 12.70
N SER A 204 19.81 -0.84 13.99
CA SER A 204 18.75 -1.38 14.85
C SER A 204 17.73 -0.37 15.39
N CYS A 205 17.82 0.90 14.99
CA CYS A 205 16.94 1.97 15.49
C CYS A 205 15.43 1.65 15.36
N PHE A 206 14.96 1.42 14.13
CA PHE A 206 13.56 1.04 13.83
C PHE A 206 13.41 -0.44 13.46
N PHE A 207 14.52 -1.15 13.37
CA PHE A 207 14.62 -2.44 12.68
C PHE A 207 15.36 -3.43 13.56
N HIS A 208 15.21 -4.72 13.31
CA HIS A 208 16.11 -5.69 13.92
C HIS A 208 17.56 -5.50 13.40
N SER A 209 18.55 -5.91 14.19
CA SER A 209 19.96 -5.95 13.76
C SER A 209 20.25 -7.24 12.97
N GLY A 210 21.32 -7.21 12.16
CA GLY A 210 21.83 -8.40 11.46
C GLY A 210 20.87 -8.99 10.45
N SER A 211 20.87 -10.33 10.32
CA SER A 211 20.07 -11.05 9.34
C SER A 211 18.57 -10.93 9.57
N ARG A 212 18.10 -10.96 10.83
CA ARG A 212 16.68 -10.77 11.20
C ARG A 212 16.14 -9.40 10.72
N GLY A 213 17.02 -8.40 10.62
CA GLY A 213 16.67 -7.05 10.17
C GLY A 213 16.64 -6.83 8.66
N THR A 214 16.84 -7.87 7.86
CA THR A 214 16.99 -7.75 6.40
C THR A 214 16.15 -8.78 5.66
N HIS A 215 15.25 -8.30 4.80
CA HIS A 215 14.50 -9.16 3.88
C HIS A 215 15.36 -9.41 2.64
N GLN A 216 15.85 -10.65 2.45
CA GLN A 216 16.82 -10.97 1.40
C GLN A 216 16.24 -10.81 -0.02
N LEU A 217 15.04 -11.33 -0.25
CA LEU A 217 14.41 -11.31 -1.58
C LEU A 217 14.02 -9.91 -2.05
N TRP A 218 13.61 -9.05 -1.10
CA TRP A 218 13.17 -7.68 -1.39
C TRP A 218 14.28 -6.65 -1.19
N ASP A 219 15.48 -7.10 -0.80
CA ASP A 219 16.61 -6.24 -0.45
C ASP A 219 16.22 -5.07 0.50
N SER A 220 15.48 -5.38 1.57
CA SER A 220 14.80 -4.38 2.42
C SER A 220 15.13 -4.50 3.91
N ARG A 221 14.71 -3.54 4.74
CA ARG A 221 14.83 -3.57 6.20
C ARG A 221 13.52 -4.05 6.86
N LEU A 222 13.63 -4.82 7.94
CA LEU A 222 12.51 -5.39 8.69
C LEU A 222 12.37 -4.76 10.07
N PHE A 223 11.16 -4.29 10.38
CA PHE A 223 10.85 -3.58 11.63
C PHE A 223 11.06 -4.47 12.86
N ASP A 224 11.44 -3.84 13.97
CA ASP A 224 11.39 -4.47 15.29
C ASP A 224 10.03 -4.13 15.94
N TYR A 225 9.01 -4.96 15.69
CA TYR A 225 7.64 -4.69 16.13
C TYR A 225 7.47 -4.72 17.67
N ALA A 226 8.41 -5.32 18.41
CA ALA A 226 8.42 -5.31 19.87
C ALA A 226 8.87 -3.96 20.45
N ASN A 227 9.56 -3.14 19.65
CA ASN A 227 10.07 -1.85 20.10
C ASN A 227 8.93 -0.84 20.27
N TRP A 228 8.85 -0.23 21.45
CA TRP A 228 7.79 0.71 21.81
C TRP A 228 7.67 1.93 20.89
N GLU A 229 8.81 2.47 20.43
CA GLU A 229 8.80 3.63 19.54
C GLU A 229 8.51 3.24 18.08
N VAL A 230 8.77 1.98 17.68
CA VAL A 230 8.30 1.41 16.41
C VAL A 230 6.78 1.23 16.44
N LEU A 231 6.22 0.68 17.53
CA LEU A 231 4.77 0.64 17.72
C LEU A 231 4.15 2.03 17.65
N ARG A 232 4.73 3.00 18.37
CA ARG A 232 4.27 4.40 18.31
C ARG A 232 4.32 4.94 16.87
N PHE A 233 5.40 4.70 16.16
CA PHE A 233 5.60 5.14 14.78
C PHE A 233 4.53 4.58 13.84
N LEU A 234 4.38 3.25 13.78
CA LEU A 234 3.47 2.57 12.87
C LEU A 234 1.99 2.82 13.21
N LEU A 235 1.62 2.82 14.50
CA LEU A 235 0.24 3.11 14.92
C LEU A 235 -0.13 4.58 14.67
N SER A 236 0.79 5.52 14.94
CA SER A 236 0.57 6.93 14.63
C SER A 236 0.49 7.18 13.11
N ASN A 237 1.19 6.38 12.31
CA ASN A 237 1.11 6.44 10.86
C ASN A 237 -0.31 6.13 10.36
N LEU A 238 -0.89 5.02 10.82
CA LEU A 238 -2.26 4.65 10.51
C LEU A 238 -3.26 5.74 10.92
N ARG A 239 -3.14 6.24 12.15
CA ARG A 239 -4.02 7.31 12.65
C ARG A 239 -3.91 8.57 11.80
N MET A 240 -2.70 8.95 11.43
CA MET A 240 -2.46 10.13 10.59
C MET A 240 -3.15 9.99 9.24
N TRP A 241 -3.03 8.85 8.56
CA TRP A 241 -3.67 8.66 7.24
C TRP A 241 -5.20 8.78 7.31
N ILE A 242 -5.83 8.33 8.41
CA ILE A 242 -7.26 8.52 8.64
C ILE A 242 -7.60 9.97 9.01
N GLU A 243 -6.90 10.57 9.97
CA GLU A 243 -7.29 11.88 10.52
C GLU A 243 -6.93 13.04 9.59
N ASP A 244 -5.76 12.99 8.93
CA ASP A 244 -5.21 14.08 8.10
C ASP A 244 -5.59 13.97 6.63
N TYR A 245 -5.87 12.76 6.12
CA TYR A 245 -6.27 12.54 4.72
C TYR A 245 -7.67 11.97 4.53
N ARG A 246 -8.32 11.40 5.56
CA ARG A 246 -9.65 10.76 5.47
C ARG A 246 -9.69 9.51 4.59
N PHE A 247 -8.61 8.73 4.61
CA PHE A 247 -8.74 7.35 4.15
C PHE A 247 -9.77 6.62 5.01
N ASP A 248 -10.59 5.80 4.36
CA ASP A 248 -11.68 5.03 4.97
C ASP A 248 -11.21 3.63 5.37
N GLY A 249 -9.90 3.41 5.41
CA GLY A 249 -9.32 2.11 5.70
C GLY A 249 -8.05 1.83 4.92
N PHE A 250 -7.59 0.59 5.00
CA PHE A 250 -6.28 0.18 4.53
C PHE A 250 -6.28 -1.22 3.92
N ARG A 251 -5.35 -1.44 2.98
CA ARG A 251 -4.80 -2.76 2.70
C ARG A 251 -3.41 -2.83 3.30
N PHE A 252 -3.13 -3.84 4.12
CA PHE A 252 -1.80 -4.09 4.65
C PHE A 252 -1.08 -5.04 3.70
N ASP A 253 0.02 -4.56 3.12
CA ASP A 253 0.78 -5.30 2.10
C ASP A 253 1.89 -6.14 2.72
N GLY A 254 2.11 -7.33 2.15
CA GLY A 254 3.12 -8.27 2.61
C GLY A 254 2.84 -8.84 4.00
N VAL A 255 1.57 -9.05 4.38
CA VAL A 255 1.21 -9.62 5.69
C VAL A 255 1.81 -11.01 5.86
N THR A 256 1.90 -11.82 4.80
CA THR A 256 2.62 -13.11 4.84
C THR A 256 4.07 -12.95 5.31
N SER A 257 4.76 -11.89 4.87
CA SER A 257 6.15 -11.61 5.27
C SER A 257 6.24 -11.21 6.74
N MET A 258 5.21 -10.53 7.25
CA MET A 258 5.11 -10.16 8.66
C MET A 258 4.83 -11.37 9.55
N LEU A 259 3.93 -12.26 9.14
CA LEU A 259 3.44 -13.35 9.99
C LEU A 259 4.47 -14.42 10.30
N TYR A 260 5.49 -14.60 9.45
CA TYR A 260 6.47 -15.67 9.62
C TYR A 260 7.89 -15.17 9.50
N HIS A 261 8.80 -15.70 10.34
CA HIS A 261 10.23 -15.39 10.30
C HIS A 261 10.92 -15.84 8.99
N HIS A 262 10.35 -16.82 8.27
CA HIS A 262 10.80 -17.21 6.93
C HIS A 262 10.11 -16.40 5.81
N HIS A 263 9.18 -15.51 6.16
CA HIS A 263 8.48 -14.60 5.27
C HIS A 263 7.65 -15.27 4.15
N GLY A 264 7.32 -16.55 4.32
CA GLY A 264 6.72 -17.38 3.26
C GLY A 264 7.67 -17.76 2.12
N ILE A 265 8.95 -17.36 2.17
CA ILE A 265 9.92 -17.63 1.10
C ILE A 265 10.26 -19.12 1.09
N GLY A 266 10.18 -19.74 -0.10
CA GLY A 266 10.49 -21.16 -0.28
C GLY A 266 9.59 -22.10 0.52
N THR A 267 8.45 -21.61 1.01
CA THR A 267 7.51 -22.35 1.86
C THR A 267 6.21 -22.55 1.11
N ALA A 268 5.69 -23.77 1.11
CA ALA A 268 4.36 -24.07 0.62
C ALA A 268 3.40 -24.15 1.81
N PHE A 269 2.17 -23.68 1.61
CA PHE A 269 1.10 -23.79 2.60
C PHE A 269 0.06 -24.78 2.06
N SER A 270 0.09 -26.01 2.58
CA SER A 270 -0.80 -27.10 2.20
C SER A 270 -2.18 -26.99 2.87
N GLY A 271 -2.28 -26.21 3.95
CA GLY A 271 -3.46 -26.13 4.80
C GLY A 271 -3.31 -26.89 6.12
N ASP A 272 -2.17 -27.56 6.36
CA ASP A 272 -1.86 -28.16 7.66
C ASP A 272 -1.61 -27.05 8.71
N TYR A 273 -2.22 -27.19 9.89
CA TYR A 273 -2.21 -26.14 10.91
C TYR A 273 -0.82 -25.93 11.53
N ASN A 274 0.07 -26.92 11.43
CA ASN A 274 1.47 -26.78 11.88
C ASN A 274 2.27 -25.79 11.02
N GLU A 275 1.82 -25.49 9.80
CA GLU A 275 2.44 -24.47 8.94
C GLU A 275 2.03 -23.05 9.34
N TYR A 276 0.94 -22.90 10.09
CA TYR A 276 0.39 -21.60 10.51
C TYR A 276 0.69 -21.26 11.96
N PHE A 277 0.94 -22.27 12.80
CA PHE A 277 1.17 -22.10 14.24
C PHE A 277 2.42 -22.85 14.66
N GLY A 278 3.37 -22.14 15.28
CA GLY A 278 4.64 -22.69 15.72
C GLY A 278 5.68 -21.60 15.95
N LEU A 279 6.93 -22.00 16.23
CA LEU A 279 8.04 -21.09 16.52
C LEU A 279 8.46 -20.22 15.32
N HIS A 280 7.97 -20.54 14.12
CA HIS A 280 8.22 -19.77 12.91
C HIS A 280 7.29 -18.57 12.75
N VAL A 281 6.22 -18.48 13.54
CA VAL A 281 5.30 -17.33 13.57
C VAL A 281 5.97 -16.17 14.29
N ASP A 282 5.91 -14.99 13.70
CA ASP A 282 6.38 -13.76 14.32
C ASP A 282 5.27 -13.16 15.21
N GLU A 283 5.31 -13.50 16.50
CA GLU A 283 4.31 -13.02 17.47
C GLU A 283 4.39 -11.50 17.69
N ASP A 284 5.57 -10.89 17.52
CA ASP A 284 5.74 -9.44 17.65
C ASP A 284 4.96 -8.72 16.53
N ALA A 285 5.10 -9.20 15.30
CA ALA A 285 4.38 -8.69 14.14
C ALA A 285 2.87 -8.94 14.24
N LEU A 286 2.45 -10.14 14.66
CA LEU A 286 1.04 -10.45 14.86
C LEU A 286 0.41 -9.57 15.95
N CYS A 287 1.11 -9.34 17.05
CA CYS A 287 0.68 -8.44 18.12
C CYS A 287 0.51 -7.00 17.61
N TYR A 288 1.47 -6.51 16.80
CA TYR A 288 1.34 -5.21 16.12
C TYR A 288 0.08 -5.15 15.25
N LEU A 289 -0.18 -6.16 14.43
CA LEU A 289 -1.38 -6.22 13.57
C LEU A 289 -2.68 -6.22 14.38
N MET A 290 -2.73 -6.98 15.48
CA MET A 290 -3.87 -7.00 16.40
C MET A 290 -4.09 -5.62 17.05
N LEU A 291 -3.02 -4.97 17.52
CA LEU A 291 -3.10 -3.61 18.09
C LEU A 291 -3.55 -2.59 17.05
N ALA A 292 -3.03 -2.66 15.83
CA ALA A 292 -3.40 -1.81 14.71
C ALA A 292 -4.89 -1.94 14.37
N ASN A 293 -5.36 -3.17 14.16
CA ASN A 293 -6.77 -3.43 13.85
C ASN A 293 -7.67 -3.02 15.02
N HIS A 294 -7.32 -3.35 16.27
CA HIS A 294 -8.10 -2.94 17.44
C HIS A 294 -8.21 -1.41 17.54
N MET A 295 -7.10 -0.69 17.42
CA MET A 295 -7.07 0.78 17.46
C MET A 295 -7.91 1.39 16.34
N ILE A 296 -7.76 0.92 15.10
CA ILE A 296 -8.54 1.42 13.96
C ILE A 296 -10.04 1.23 14.22
N LYS A 297 -10.47 0.05 14.66
CA LYS A 297 -11.89 -0.23 14.91
C LYS A 297 -12.45 0.53 16.11
N PHE A 298 -11.63 0.73 17.13
CA PHE A 298 -12.03 1.47 18.32
C PHE A 298 -12.22 2.97 18.03
N LEU A 299 -11.30 3.59 17.30
CA LEU A 299 -11.34 5.02 16.99
C LEU A 299 -12.23 5.34 15.76
N HIS A 300 -12.26 4.43 14.78
CA HIS A 300 -12.90 4.62 13.48
C HIS A 300 -13.63 3.33 13.05
N PRO A 301 -14.81 3.03 13.63
CA PRO A 301 -15.52 1.75 13.42
C PRO A 301 -15.98 1.49 11.98
N GLU A 302 -16.11 2.57 11.19
CA GLU A 302 -16.45 2.51 9.77
C GLU A 302 -15.27 2.09 8.88
N CYS A 303 -14.03 2.21 9.38
CA CYS A 303 -12.84 1.90 8.58
C CYS A 303 -12.78 0.42 8.23
N ILE A 304 -12.24 0.12 7.04
CA ILE A 304 -12.06 -1.23 6.54
C ILE A 304 -10.58 -1.61 6.52
N THR A 305 -10.22 -2.82 6.96
CA THR A 305 -8.84 -3.33 6.85
C THR A 305 -8.81 -4.62 6.06
N ILE A 306 -7.89 -4.68 5.09
CA ILE A 306 -7.67 -5.81 4.19
C ILE A 306 -6.25 -6.35 4.40
N ALA A 307 -6.10 -7.66 4.54
CA ALA A 307 -4.79 -8.30 4.58
C ALA A 307 -4.40 -8.87 3.20
N GLU A 308 -3.19 -8.52 2.74
CA GLU A 308 -2.51 -9.24 1.67
C GLU A 308 -1.71 -10.41 2.27
N ASP A 309 -2.40 -11.54 2.46
CA ASP A 309 -1.82 -12.79 2.95
C ASP A 309 -2.06 -13.92 1.94
N VAL A 310 -0.97 -14.46 1.39
CA VAL A 310 -1.01 -15.63 0.49
C VAL A 310 -1.02 -16.94 1.29
N SER A 311 -0.56 -16.93 2.54
CA SER A 311 -0.37 -18.18 3.30
C SER A 311 -1.67 -18.92 3.57
N GLY A 312 -2.73 -18.20 3.91
CA GLY A 312 -3.97 -18.86 4.34
C GLY A 312 -4.26 -18.75 5.83
N MET A 313 -3.54 -17.92 6.58
CA MET A 313 -3.52 -17.98 8.05
C MET A 313 -4.95 -17.99 8.63
N PRO A 314 -5.32 -19.03 9.40
CA PRO A 314 -6.64 -19.11 10.04
C PRO A 314 -6.85 -17.95 11.03
N ALA A 315 -8.08 -17.47 11.13
CA ALA A 315 -8.51 -16.42 12.06
C ALA A 315 -7.87 -15.04 11.84
N LEU A 316 -7.10 -14.83 10.77
CA LEU A 316 -6.52 -13.53 10.43
C LEU A 316 -7.62 -12.47 10.21
N CYS A 317 -8.74 -12.87 9.62
CA CYS A 317 -9.90 -12.00 9.38
C CYS A 317 -11.02 -12.17 10.43
N ARG A 318 -10.69 -12.65 11.63
CA ARG A 318 -11.62 -12.68 12.78
C ARG A 318 -11.34 -11.52 13.74
N PRO A 319 -12.33 -11.03 14.49
CA PRO A 319 -12.14 -9.95 15.46
C PRO A 319 -11.03 -10.25 16.48
N VAL A 320 -10.30 -9.21 16.90
CA VAL A 320 -9.26 -9.32 17.95
C VAL A 320 -9.82 -9.87 19.27
N ALA A 321 -11.07 -9.53 19.60
CA ALA A 321 -11.76 -10.05 20.79
C ALA A 321 -12.00 -11.57 20.76
N GLU A 322 -11.95 -12.18 19.58
CA GLU A 322 -12.03 -13.63 19.37
C GLU A 322 -10.64 -14.27 19.21
N ALA A 323 -9.57 -13.54 19.59
CA ALA A 323 -8.17 -13.89 19.35
C ALA A 323 -7.78 -13.99 17.86
N GLY A 324 -8.53 -13.33 16.96
CA GLY A 324 -8.17 -13.19 15.55
C GLY A 324 -7.23 -12.00 15.28
N GLY A 325 -6.76 -11.91 14.03
CA GLY A 325 -5.88 -10.81 13.58
C GLY A 325 -6.58 -9.45 13.48
N GLY A 326 -7.92 -9.44 13.37
CA GLY A 326 -8.75 -8.24 13.37
C GLY A 326 -9.02 -7.62 11.99
N PHE A 327 -8.52 -8.22 10.91
CA PHE A 327 -8.82 -7.76 9.54
C PHE A 327 -10.29 -8.02 9.16
N ASP A 328 -10.86 -7.18 8.30
CA ASP A 328 -12.21 -7.43 7.79
C ASP A 328 -12.22 -8.36 6.59
N TYR A 329 -11.18 -8.30 5.77
CA TYR A 329 -11.06 -9.06 4.53
C TYR A 329 -9.62 -9.52 4.32
N ARG A 330 -9.46 -10.53 3.48
CA ARG A 330 -8.19 -10.87 2.83
C ARG A 330 -8.33 -11.00 1.33
N LEU A 331 -7.23 -10.90 0.61
CA LEU A 331 -7.19 -11.13 -0.83
C LEU A 331 -7.27 -12.64 -1.15
N ALA A 332 -8.06 -13.00 -2.17
CA ALA A 332 -8.15 -14.36 -2.70
C ALA A 332 -7.05 -14.63 -3.75
N MET A 333 -5.80 -14.61 -3.30
CA MET A 333 -4.61 -14.54 -4.17
C MET A 333 -4.40 -15.77 -5.06
N ALA A 334 -5.00 -16.92 -4.75
CA ALA A 334 -4.90 -18.13 -5.56
C ALA A 334 -5.76 -18.09 -6.85
N ILE A 335 -6.73 -17.18 -6.94
CA ILE A 335 -7.67 -17.13 -8.08
C ILE A 335 -6.96 -16.69 -9.38
N PRO A 336 -6.17 -15.60 -9.42
CA PRO A 336 -5.42 -15.22 -10.61
C PRO A 336 -4.48 -16.32 -11.12
N ASP A 337 -3.73 -16.96 -10.22
CA ASP A 337 -2.82 -18.06 -10.58
C ASP A 337 -3.55 -19.19 -11.28
N LYS A 338 -4.77 -19.49 -10.84
CA LYS A 338 -5.60 -20.52 -11.47
C LYS A 338 -6.00 -20.15 -12.89
N TRP A 339 -6.39 -18.89 -13.13
CA TRP A 339 -6.71 -18.44 -14.48
C TRP A 339 -5.49 -18.44 -15.39
N ILE A 340 -4.33 -18.00 -14.89
CA ILE A 340 -3.07 -18.06 -15.63
C ILE A 340 -2.73 -19.50 -15.99
N GLN A 341 -2.77 -20.41 -15.01
CA GLN A 341 -2.49 -21.84 -15.22
C GLN A 341 -3.38 -22.40 -16.34
N ILE A 342 -4.70 -22.22 -16.21
CA ILE A 342 -5.67 -22.78 -17.14
C ILE A 342 -5.46 -22.23 -18.56
N ILE A 343 -5.29 -20.92 -18.72
CA ILE A 343 -5.14 -20.29 -20.04
C ILE A 343 -3.79 -20.61 -20.68
N LYS A 344 -2.73 -20.75 -19.88
CA LYS A 344 -1.37 -20.98 -20.37
C LYS A 344 -1.09 -22.45 -20.70
N GLU A 345 -1.63 -23.36 -19.89
CA GLU A 345 -1.19 -24.77 -19.90
C GLU A 345 -2.22 -25.73 -20.51
N LEU A 346 -3.49 -25.32 -20.62
CA LEU A 346 -4.59 -26.21 -21.03
C LEU A 346 -5.30 -25.68 -22.27
N LYS A 347 -5.80 -26.59 -23.10
CA LYS A 347 -6.79 -26.27 -24.13
C LYS A 347 -8.17 -26.13 -23.50
N ASP A 348 -9.08 -25.42 -24.16
CA ASP A 348 -10.43 -25.14 -23.65
C ASP A 348 -11.20 -26.42 -23.29
N GLU A 349 -11.08 -27.45 -24.13
CA GLU A 349 -11.71 -28.76 -23.92
C GLU A 349 -11.19 -29.52 -22.69
N ASP A 350 -10.01 -29.15 -22.18
CA ASP A 350 -9.37 -29.75 -21.01
C ASP A 350 -9.68 -28.98 -19.72
N TRP A 351 -10.47 -27.89 -19.79
CA TRP A 351 -10.81 -27.09 -18.61
C TRP A 351 -11.73 -27.88 -17.68
N ASN A 352 -11.22 -28.20 -16.50
CA ASN A 352 -11.99 -28.91 -15.48
C ASN A 352 -12.85 -27.93 -14.67
N MET A 353 -14.17 -27.97 -14.91
CA MET A 353 -15.14 -27.12 -14.22
C MET A 353 -15.15 -27.31 -12.70
N GLY A 354 -14.97 -28.55 -12.23
CA GLY A 354 -14.89 -28.86 -10.80
C GLY A 354 -13.70 -28.18 -10.13
N ASN A 355 -12.54 -28.17 -10.80
CA ASN A 355 -11.35 -27.48 -10.31
C ASN A 355 -11.52 -25.96 -10.28
N ILE A 356 -12.18 -25.36 -11.27
CA ILE A 356 -12.48 -23.93 -11.29
C ILE A 356 -13.38 -23.56 -10.11
N VAL A 357 -14.50 -24.29 -9.95
CA VAL A 357 -15.43 -24.07 -8.83
C VAL A 357 -14.74 -24.28 -7.50
N HIS A 358 -13.91 -25.32 -7.36
CA HIS A 358 -13.16 -25.57 -6.14
C HIS A 358 -12.24 -24.39 -5.81
N THR A 359 -11.43 -23.89 -6.75
CA THR A 359 -10.56 -22.73 -6.47
C THR A 359 -11.35 -21.48 -6.06
N LEU A 360 -12.48 -21.19 -6.71
CA LEU A 360 -13.28 -20.00 -6.39
C LEU A 360 -14.00 -20.11 -5.02
N THR A 361 -14.31 -21.33 -4.60
CA THR A 361 -15.11 -21.59 -3.38
C THR A 361 -14.27 -22.08 -2.19
N ASN A 362 -13.03 -22.51 -2.40
CA ASN A 362 -12.15 -23.05 -1.35
C ASN A 362 -11.60 -21.93 -0.47
N ARG A 363 -12.43 -21.49 0.46
CA ARG A 363 -12.22 -20.35 1.34
C ARG A 363 -12.73 -20.69 2.74
N ARG A 364 -12.16 -20.05 3.76
CA ARG A 364 -12.59 -20.26 5.14
C ARG A 364 -13.99 -19.72 5.37
N TYR A 365 -14.88 -20.56 5.88
CA TYR A 365 -16.20 -20.12 6.33
C TYR A 365 -16.05 -19.11 7.47
N GLU A 366 -16.83 -18.04 7.43
CA GLU A 366 -16.81 -16.88 8.35
C GLU A 366 -15.61 -15.91 8.29
N GLU A 367 -14.71 -16.06 7.31
CA GLU A 367 -13.70 -15.06 6.97
C GLU A 367 -13.99 -14.51 5.58
N LYS A 368 -13.98 -13.19 5.41
CA LYS A 368 -14.37 -12.57 4.14
C LYS A 368 -13.17 -12.42 3.20
N TYR A 369 -13.42 -12.64 1.92
CA TYR A 369 -12.44 -12.55 0.85
C TYR A 369 -12.82 -11.48 -0.17
N ILE A 370 -11.80 -10.82 -0.71
CA ILE A 370 -11.89 -9.99 -1.90
C ILE A 370 -11.34 -10.82 -3.06
N ALA A 371 -12.19 -11.09 -4.04
CA ALA A 371 -11.86 -11.86 -5.23
C ALA A 371 -11.50 -10.94 -6.41
N TYR A 372 -10.56 -11.39 -7.22
CA TYR A 372 -10.13 -10.70 -8.44
C TYR A 372 -9.60 -11.74 -9.42
N ALA A 373 -9.80 -11.49 -10.71
CA ALA A 373 -9.41 -12.43 -11.76
C ALA A 373 -7.94 -12.26 -12.18
N GLU A 374 -7.43 -11.04 -12.05
CA GLU A 374 -6.06 -10.63 -12.30
C GLU A 374 -5.76 -9.40 -11.43
N SER A 375 -4.48 -9.12 -11.18
CA SER A 375 -4.01 -8.04 -10.31
C SER A 375 -2.91 -7.21 -10.97
N HIS A 376 -2.43 -6.21 -10.25
CA HIS A 376 -1.29 -5.40 -10.68
C HIS A 376 -0.03 -6.25 -10.95
N ASP A 377 0.21 -7.35 -10.22
CA ASP A 377 1.37 -8.22 -10.46
C ASP A 377 1.37 -8.81 -11.88
N GLN A 378 0.20 -9.24 -12.37
CA GLN A 378 0.07 -9.76 -13.74
C GLN A 378 0.13 -8.66 -14.81
N ALA A 379 -0.07 -7.40 -14.43
CA ALA A 379 -0.01 -6.26 -15.34
C ALA A 379 1.41 -5.69 -15.48
N LEU A 380 2.35 -6.08 -14.61
CA LEU A 380 3.74 -5.65 -14.64
C LEU A 380 4.61 -6.48 -15.59
N VAL A 381 5.83 -5.97 -15.85
CA VAL A 381 6.82 -6.61 -16.73
C VAL A 381 7.20 -7.98 -16.17
N GLY A 382 6.96 -9.02 -16.97
CA GLY A 382 7.24 -10.42 -16.60
C GLY A 382 6.03 -11.34 -16.72
N ASP A 383 4.82 -10.76 -16.81
CA ASP A 383 3.58 -11.49 -17.06
C ASP A 383 2.75 -10.83 -18.19
N LYS A 384 1.52 -11.30 -18.41
CA LYS A 384 0.55 -10.86 -19.41
C LYS A 384 -0.83 -10.79 -18.74
N THR A 385 -1.57 -9.72 -19.01
CA THR A 385 -2.99 -9.60 -18.63
C THR A 385 -3.84 -10.72 -19.22
N LEU A 386 -4.99 -11.02 -18.62
CA LEU A 386 -5.93 -12.02 -19.14
C LEU A 386 -6.31 -11.72 -20.60
N ALA A 387 -6.60 -10.45 -20.89
CA ALA A 387 -6.92 -10.02 -22.25
C ALA A 387 -5.78 -10.35 -23.24
N PHE A 388 -4.52 -10.06 -22.88
CA PHE A 388 -3.39 -10.33 -23.75
C PHE A 388 -3.06 -11.82 -23.85
N ARG A 389 -3.31 -12.62 -22.80
CA ARG A 389 -3.19 -14.09 -22.87
C ARG A 389 -4.23 -14.72 -23.79
N LEU A 390 -5.44 -14.15 -23.85
CA LEU A 390 -6.54 -14.68 -24.65
C LEU A 390 -6.50 -14.27 -26.12
N MET A 391 -5.98 -13.08 -26.43
CA MET A 391 -6.04 -12.47 -27.77
C MET A 391 -4.68 -12.23 -28.42
N ASP A 392 -3.60 -12.16 -27.61
CA ASP A 392 -2.21 -11.91 -28.03
C ASP A 392 -2.10 -10.82 -29.12
N ALA A 393 -1.34 -11.06 -30.19
CA ALA A 393 -1.11 -10.08 -31.24
C ALA A 393 -2.37 -9.56 -31.94
N GLU A 394 -3.46 -10.34 -32.00
CA GLU A 394 -4.70 -9.91 -32.66
C GLU A 394 -5.38 -8.74 -31.92
N MET A 395 -5.06 -8.53 -30.64
CA MET A 395 -5.52 -7.35 -29.89
C MET A 395 -5.13 -6.04 -30.60
N TYR A 396 -3.98 -6.00 -31.28
CA TYR A 396 -3.50 -4.78 -31.95
C TYR A 396 -4.18 -4.51 -33.30
N THR A 397 -4.67 -5.55 -33.98
CA THR A 397 -5.17 -5.44 -35.36
C THR A 397 -6.69 -5.62 -35.48
N ASN A 398 -7.32 -6.34 -34.56
CA ASN A 398 -8.70 -6.81 -34.71
C ASN A 398 -9.66 -6.33 -33.60
N MET A 399 -9.24 -5.37 -32.77
CA MET A 399 -10.13 -4.71 -31.79
C MET A 399 -11.00 -3.59 -32.39
N SER A 400 -10.80 -3.24 -33.68
CA SER A 400 -11.66 -2.29 -34.39
C SER A 400 -12.99 -2.93 -34.78
N VAL A 401 -14.09 -2.21 -34.58
CA VAL A 401 -15.43 -2.62 -35.06
C VAL A 401 -15.55 -2.66 -36.59
N LEU A 402 -14.54 -2.14 -37.30
CA LEU A 402 -14.43 -2.17 -38.76
C LEU A 402 -13.55 -3.32 -39.27
N ALA A 403 -12.78 -3.95 -38.39
CA ALA A 403 -11.98 -5.12 -38.73
C ALA A 403 -12.84 -6.40 -38.64
N PRO A 404 -12.46 -7.49 -39.33
CA PRO A 404 -13.13 -8.78 -39.15
C PRO A 404 -13.05 -9.24 -37.69
N LEU A 405 -14.20 -9.62 -37.13
CA LEU A 405 -14.27 -10.32 -35.84
C LEU A 405 -13.74 -11.75 -36.03
N THR A 406 -12.47 -11.94 -35.72
CA THR A 406 -11.84 -13.26 -35.82
C THR A 406 -12.35 -14.17 -34.70
N PRO A 407 -12.30 -15.51 -34.88
CA PRO A 407 -12.65 -16.44 -33.80
C PRO A 407 -11.79 -16.26 -32.53
N VAL A 408 -10.55 -15.79 -32.67
CA VAL A 408 -9.65 -15.50 -31.54
C VAL A 408 -10.15 -14.30 -30.73
N ILE A 409 -10.50 -13.19 -31.39
CA ILE A 409 -11.06 -12.02 -30.71
C ILE A 409 -12.43 -12.31 -30.11
N ASP A 410 -13.30 -13.02 -30.82
CA ASP A 410 -14.61 -13.39 -30.27
C ASP A 410 -14.44 -14.23 -28.99
N ARG A 411 -13.67 -15.32 -29.06
CA ARG A 411 -13.33 -16.15 -27.89
C ARG A 411 -12.74 -15.32 -26.75
N GLY A 412 -11.76 -14.46 -27.04
CA GLY A 412 -11.10 -13.64 -26.04
C GLY A 412 -12.05 -12.68 -25.33
N ILE A 413 -12.94 -12.01 -26.07
CA ILE A 413 -13.97 -11.13 -25.50
C ILE A 413 -14.95 -11.93 -24.63
N GLN A 414 -15.42 -13.10 -25.09
CA GLN A 414 -16.35 -13.91 -24.31
C GLN A 414 -15.72 -14.42 -23.01
N LEU A 415 -14.54 -15.03 -23.09
CA LEU A 415 -13.86 -15.59 -21.92
C LEU A 415 -13.43 -14.50 -20.93
N HIS A 416 -12.97 -13.34 -21.40
CA HIS A 416 -12.64 -12.21 -20.52
C HIS A 416 -13.85 -11.72 -19.72
N LYS A 417 -15.06 -11.74 -20.29
CA LYS A 417 -16.31 -11.45 -19.55
C LYS A 417 -16.66 -12.58 -18.59
N MET A 418 -16.62 -13.84 -19.04
CA MET A 418 -17.01 -15.01 -18.25
C MET A 418 -16.11 -15.20 -17.02
N ILE A 419 -14.79 -15.10 -17.19
CA ILE A 419 -13.80 -15.23 -16.12
C ILE A 419 -14.02 -14.18 -15.03
N ARG A 420 -14.19 -12.90 -15.42
CA ARG A 420 -14.47 -11.82 -14.46
C ARG A 420 -15.81 -12.02 -13.77
N LEU A 421 -16.86 -12.40 -14.51
CA LEU A 421 -18.18 -12.62 -13.95
C LEU A 421 -18.20 -13.76 -12.93
N ILE A 422 -17.64 -14.93 -13.27
CA ILE A 422 -17.65 -16.08 -12.35
C ILE A 422 -16.77 -15.82 -11.13
N THR A 423 -15.65 -15.11 -11.30
CA THR A 423 -14.80 -14.67 -10.19
C THR A 423 -15.54 -13.72 -9.26
N HIS A 424 -16.24 -12.72 -9.81
CA HIS A 424 -17.06 -11.79 -9.03
C HIS A 424 -18.23 -12.50 -8.32
N ALA A 425 -18.88 -13.47 -8.99
CA ALA A 425 -20.07 -14.12 -8.46
C ALA A 425 -19.76 -15.20 -7.41
N LEU A 426 -18.64 -15.92 -7.54
CA LEU A 426 -18.35 -17.11 -6.75
C LEU A 426 -17.09 -17.00 -5.88
N GLY A 427 -16.17 -16.08 -6.22
CA GLY A 427 -14.83 -16.02 -5.64
C GLY A 427 -14.73 -15.36 -4.27
N GLY A 428 -15.72 -14.58 -3.83
CA GLY A 428 -15.56 -13.67 -2.70
C GLY A 428 -16.85 -13.05 -2.18
N GLU A 429 -16.74 -12.36 -1.04
CA GLU A 429 -17.79 -11.47 -0.51
C GLU A 429 -17.65 -10.04 -1.06
N SER A 430 -16.56 -9.79 -1.79
CA SER A 430 -16.23 -8.51 -2.44
C SER A 430 -15.35 -8.77 -3.66
N TYR A 431 -15.28 -7.78 -4.55
CA TYR A 431 -14.58 -7.88 -5.83
C TYR A 431 -13.55 -6.76 -5.98
N LEU A 432 -12.43 -7.05 -6.64
CA LEU A 432 -11.38 -6.09 -7.00
C LEU A 432 -11.05 -6.17 -8.49
N ASN A 433 -10.73 -5.01 -9.07
CA ASN A 433 -10.26 -4.86 -10.43
C ASN A 433 -9.13 -3.83 -10.48
N PHE A 434 -7.97 -4.21 -11.00
CA PHE A 434 -6.87 -3.28 -11.25
C PHE A 434 -7.16 -2.35 -12.44
N MET A 435 -6.64 -1.13 -12.41
CA MET A 435 -6.91 -0.11 -13.41
C MET A 435 -6.54 -0.53 -14.85
N GLY A 436 -7.52 -0.44 -15.75
CA GLY A 436 -7.45 -0.94 -17.13
C GLY A 436 -8.81 -1.49 -17.52
#